data_AF-A0A4U2Y1F3-F1
#
_entry.id   AF-A0A4U2Y1F3-F1
#
_cell.length_a   1.000
_cell.length_b   1.000
_cell.length_c   1.000
_cell.angle_alpha   90.00
_cell.angle_beta   90.00
_cell.angle_gamma   90.00
#
_symmetry.space_group_name_H-M   'P 1'
#
loop_
_entity.id
_entity.type
_entity.pdbx_description
1 polymer ?
#
loop_
_entity_poly.entity_id
_entity_poly.type
_entity_poly.pdbx_seq_one_letter_code
_entity_poly.pdbx_strand_id
1 'polypeptide(L)'
;MNIYEIKSDYDVFNFFVFKQGSNSNYLNFEGQKLGDNWNPLQLEIIREKGKKEDFDASCYFDGILIVNAELKKIFEVNYGEKIEVLPVNTDRGLYYFINVTNKIKAIKNIDKMTTEEIMEMVRNKCYTFDLQIVKDQGIFRDSKMSANYFVTDSFIRLMNNNRIKGLRYEKIGHAE
;
A
#
# COMPACT_ATOMS: atom_id res chain seq x y z
N MET A 1 -0.73 19.70 -3.08
CA MET A 1 0.02 18.67 -2.30
C MET A 1 0.22 17.45 -3.18
N ASN A 2 1.39 16.81 -3.21
CA ASN A 2 1.58 15.63 -4.08
C ASN A 2 0.98 14.38 -3.42
N ILE A 3 0.47 13.46 -4.24
CA ILE A 3 -0.01 12.15 -3.81
C ILE A 3 0.79 11.06 -4.52
N TYR A 4 1.07 10.00 -3.79
CA TYR A 4 1.95 8.93 -4.22
C TYR A 4 1.30 7.57 -4.04
N GLU A 5 1.72 6.60 -4.84
CA GLU A 5 1.52 5.18 -4.56
C GLU A 5 2.76 4.56 -3.93
N ILE A 6 2.54 3.58 -3.04
CA ILE A 6 3.61 2.77 -2.47
C ILE A 6 3.97 1.66 -3.47
N LYS A 7 5.27 1.48 -3.73
CA LYS A 7 5.81 0.32 -4.46
C LYS A 7 6.96 -0.26 -3.65
N SER A 8 7.29 -1.54 -3.83
CA SER A 8 8.59 -2.02 -3.35
C SER A 8 9.73 -1.35 -4.14
N ASP A 9 10.85 -1.13 -3.47
CA ASP A 9 12.08 -0.67 -4.09
C ASP A 9 12.85 -1.83 -4.72
N TYR A 10 12.32 -2.29 -5.86
CA TYR A 10 12.86 -3.41 -6.61
C TYR A 10 14.28 -3.18 -7.13
N ASP A 11 14.75 -1.94 -7.21
CA ASP A 11 16.07 -1.62 -7.75
C ASP A 11 17.18 -1.97 -6.75
N VAL A 12 16.85 -2.02 -5.46
CA VAL A 12 17.80 -2.23 -4.36
C VAL A 12 17.56 -3.52 -3.59
N PHE A 13 16.29 -3.89 -3.38
CA PHE A 13 15.91 -4.96 -2.46
C PHE A 13 15.20 -6.12 -3.16
N ASN A 14 15.43 -7.32 -2.63
CA ASN A 14 14.53 -8.44 -2.81
C ASN A 14 13.18 -8.12 -2.17
N PHE A 15 12.13 -8.84 -2.54
CA PHE A 15 10.76 -8.48 -2.16
C PHE A 15 9.88 -9.72 -2.02
N PHE A 16 8.75 -9.55 -1.35
CA PHE A 16 7.76 -10.62 -1.21
C PHE A 16 6.92 -10.75 -2.46
N VAL A 17 6.72 -12.00 -2.89
CA VAL A 17 5.75 -12.42 -3.90
C VAL A 17 4.87 -13.52 -3.33
N PHE A 18 3.71 -13.74 -3.94
CA PHE A 18 2.88 -14.90 -3.60
C PHE A 18 3.59 -16.18 -3.96
N LYS A 19 3.58 -17.14 -3.04
CA LYS A 19 4.15 -18.46 -3.28
C LYS A 19 3.41 -19.14 -4.43
N GLN A 20 4.15 -19.78 -5.33
CA GLN A 20 3.55 -20.49 -6.46
C GLN A 20 2.50 -21.52 -5.98
N GLY A 21 1.31 -21.51 -6.59
CA GLY A 21 0.20 -22.40 -6.23
C GLY A 21 -0.56 -22.03 -4.96
N SER A 22 -0.22 -20.91 -4.31
CA SER A 22 -1.02 -20.39 -3.19
C SER A 22 -2.36 -19.85 -3.68
N ASN A 23 -3.43 -20.23 -2.99
CA ASN A 23 -4.75 -19.64 -3.19
C ASN A 23 -4.90 -18.44 -2.26
N SER A 24 -5.16 -17.27 -2.81
CA SER A 24 -5.55 -16.10 -2.03
C SER A 24 -6.59 -15.27 -2.78
N ASN A 25 -7.48 -14.64 -2.02
CA ASN A 25 -8.53 -13.76 -2.51
C ASN A 25 -8.11 -12.28 -2.44
N TYR A 26 -6.80 -12.00 -2.53
CA TYR A 26 -6.25 -10.67 -2.28
C TYR A 26 -6.80 -9.59 -3.22
N LEU A 27 -7.22 -9.99 -4.42
CA LEU A 27 -7.90 -9.11 -5.38
C LEU A 27 -9.20 -8.51 -4.84
N ASN A 28 -9.81 -9.14 -3.83
CA ASN A 28 -11.02 -8.64 -3.19
C ASN A 28 -10.71 -7.72 -1.99
N PHE A 29 -9.44 -7.44 -1.66
CA PHE A 29 -9.08 -6.62 -0.50
C PHE A 29 -9.19 -5.12 -0.83
N GLU A 30 -10.39 -4.58 -0.65
CA GLU A 30 -10.76 -3.22 -1.05
C GLU A 30 -11.01 -2.29 0.16
N GLY A 31 -10.33 -2.56 1.27
CA GLY A 31 -10.39 -1.77 2.50
C GLY A 31 -11.53 -2.15 3.45
N GLN A 32 -12.25 -3.24 3.21
CA GLN A 32 -13.08 -3.83 4.25
C GLN A 32 -12.21 -4.51 5.31
N LYS A 33 -12.69 -4.57 6.56
CA LYS A 33 -12.08 -5.43 7.58
C LYS A 33 -12.20 -6.89 7.18
N LEU A 34 -11.12 -7.64 7.32
CA LEU A 34 -11.06 -9.06 7.01
C LEU A 34 -11.34 -9.90 8.26
N GLY A 35 -10.88 -9.47 9.43
CA GLY A 35 -11.21 -10.04 10.74
C GLY A 35 -11.13 -11.57 10.76
N ASP A 36 -12.22 -12.20 11.21
CA ASP A 36 -12.34 -13.67 11.32
C ASP A 36 -12.29 -14.39 9.96
N ASN A 37 -12.51 -13.69 8.85
CA ASN A 37 -12.40 -14.24 7.49
C ASN A 37 -10.96 -14.17 6.95
N TRP A 38 -9.99 -13.73 7.76
CA TRP A 38 -8.61 -13.67 7.35
C TRP A 38 -8.00 -15.06 7.17
N ASN A 39 -7.61 -15.36 5.92
CA ASN A 39 -6.74 -16.47 5.60
C ASN A 39 -5.33 -15.92 5.29
N PRO A 40 -4.29 -16.25 6.08
CA PRO A 40 -2.95 -15.73 5.89
C PRO A 40 -2.41 -15.91 4.47
N LEU A 41 -1.89 -14.82 3.89
CA LEU A 41 -1.20 -14.89 2.59
C LEU A 41 0.05 -15.75 2.72
N GLN A 42 0.28 -16.60 1.73
CA GLN A 42 1.49 -17.42 1.63
C GLN A 42 2.49 -16.70 0.72
N LEU A 43 3.55 -16.17 1.32
CA LEU A 43 4.53 -15.34 0.62
C LEU A 43 5.91 -16.00 0.66
N GLU A 44 6.68 -15.74 -0.39
CA GLU A 44 8.09 -16.10 -0.48
C GLU A 44 8.89 -14.92 -1.02
N ILE A 45 10.20 -14.93 -0.78
CA ILE A 45 11.09 -13.89 -1.28
C ILE A 45 11.61 -14.29 -2.64
N ILE A 46 11.40 -13.43 -3.63
CA ILE A 46 12.12 -13.53 -4.89
C ILE A 46 13.54 -13.01 -4.67
N ARG A 47 14.53 -13.85 -4.98
CA ARG A 47 15.95 -13.56 -4.77
C ARG A 47 16.61 -13.28 -6.10
N GLU A 48 16.89 -12.01 -6.36
CA GLU A 48 17.61 -11.58 -7.54
C GLU A 48 19.06 -11.24 -7.20
N LYS A 49 19.96 -11.53 -8.16
CA LYS A 49 21.39 -11.33 -7.97
C LYS A 49 21.71 -9.85 -7.75
N GLY A 50 22.45 -9.56 -6.67
CA GLY A 50 22.90 -8.21 -6.34
C GLY A 50 21.92 -7.37 -5.53
N LYS A 51 20.71 -7.89 -5.27
CA LYS A 51 19.72 -7.23 -4.42
C LYS A 51 19.91 -7.61 -2.95
N LYS A 52 19.55 -6.68 -2.07
CA LYS A 52 19.66 -6.87 -0.62
C LYS A 52 18.41 -7.52 -0.05
N GLU A 53 18.58 -8.33 0.99
CA GLU A 53 17.45 -8.89 1.73
C GLU A 53 17.10 -8.08 2.98
N ASP A 54 17.88 -7.10 3.41
CA ASP A 54 17.64 -6.34 4.65
C ASP A 54 16.56 -5.24 4.53
N PHE A 55 15.41 -5.57 3.93
CA PHE A 55 14.25 -4.69 3.82
C PHE A 55 13.27 -4.87 4.99
N ASP A 56 12.59 -3.77 5.35
CA ASP A 56 11.58 -3.71 6.41
C ASP A 56 10.17 -3.98 5.88
N ALA A 57 9.94 -3.61 4.62
CA ALA A 57 8.65 -3.75 3.97
C ALA A 57 8.76 -4.06 2.47
N SER A 58 7.68 -4.62 1.94
CA SER A 58 7.47 -4.89 0.52
C SER A 58 6.00 -4.61 0.19
N CYS A 59 5.73 -3.90 -0.91
CA CYS A 59 4.39 -3.60 -1.37
C CYS A 59 4.18 -4.18 -2.77
N TYR A 60 3.43 -5.29 -2.85
CA TYR A 60 3.10 -5.95 -4.12
C TYR A 60 1.93 -5.23 -4.80
N PHE A 61 2.07 -5.01 -6.13
CA PHE A 61 1.23 -4.33 -7.13
C PHE A 61 0.06 -3.45 -6.65
N ASP A 62 -0.90 -4.03 -5.93
CA ASP A 62 -2.22 -3.46 -5.62
C ASP A 62 -2.40 -3.22 -4.10
N GLY A 63 -1.45 -2.54 -3.46
CA GLY A 63 -1.58 -2.22 -2.03
C GLY A 63 -1.44 -3.42 -1.09
N ILE A 64 -0.77 -4.50 -1.51
CA ILE A 64 -0.42 -5.59 -0.59
C ILE A 64 0.87 -5.21 0.15
N LEU A 65 0.73 -4.35 1.16
CA LEU A 65 1.84 -3.87 1.98
C LEU A 65 2.16 -4.86 3.10
N ILE A 66 3.32 -5.49 3.01
CA ILE A 66 3.85 -6.44 3.98
C ILE A 66 4.95 -5.76 4.77
N VAL A 67 4.87 -5.80 6.09
CA VAL A 67 5.78 -5.09 7.01
C VAL A 67 6.30 -6.02 8.10
N ASN A 68 7.52 -5.74 8.57
CA ASN A 68 8.09 -6.43 9.73
C ASN A 68 7.40 -5.99 11.05
N ALA A 69 7.79 -6.64 12.15
CA ALA A 69 7.20 -6.39 13.48
C ALA A 69 7.47 -4.98 14.04
N GLU A 70 8.57 -4.33 13.67
CA GLU A 70 8.89 -2.97 14.13
C GLU A 70 8.01 -1.95 13.42
N LEU A 71 7.92 -2.05 12.10
CA LEU A 71 7.08 -1.17 11.29
C LEU A 71 5.59 -1.38 11.58
N LYS A 72 5.15 -2.61 11.88
CA LYS A 72 3.81 -2.87 12.42
C LYS A 72 3.46 -1.92 13.58
N LYS A 73 4.35 -1.78 14.57
CA LYS A 73 4.10 -0.93 15.75
C LYS A 73 3.96 0.53 15.36
N ILE A 74 4.79 1.01 14.43
CA ILE A 74 4.70 2.38 13.89
C ILE A 74 3.33 2.59 13.23
N PHE A 75 2.87 1.64 12.43
CA PHE A 75 1.56 1.69 11.79
C PHE A 75 0.41 1.73 12.81
N GLU A 76 0.43 0.85 13.82
CA GLU A 76 -0.58 0.81 14.88
C GLU A 76 -0.68 2.14 15.63
N VAL A 77 0.47 2.75 15.98
CA VAL A 77 0.52 4.03 16.69
C VAL A 77 -0.01 5.20 15.85
N ASN A 78 0.31 5.25 14.57
CA ASN A 78 0.02 6.42 13.72
C ASN A 78 -1.34 6.35 13.02
N TYR A 79 -1.87 5.15 12.79
CA TYR A 79 -3.09 4.98 12.01
C TYR A 79 -4.23 4.30 12.78
N GLY A 80 -3.94 3.56 13.84
CA GLY A 80 -4.96 3.00 14.74
C GLY A 80 -6.09 2.30 13.97
N GLU A 81 -7.33 2.77 14.16
CA GLU A 81 -8.54 2.19 13.55
C GLU A 81 -8.63 2.32 12.01
N LYS A 82 -7.76 3.15 11.40
CA LYS A 82 -7.68 3.33 9.94
C LYS A 82 -7.00 2.17 9.21
N ILE A 83 -6.46 1.23 9.97
CA ILE A 83 -5.83 0.02 9.44
C ILE A 83 -6.31 -1.21 10.21
N GLU A 84 -6.07 -2.35 9.63
CA GLU A 84 -6.14 -3.65 10.24
C GLU A 84 -4.81 -4.36 9.96
N VAL A 85 -4.23 -4.97 10.98
CA VAL A 85 -2.92 -5.63 10.88
C VAL A 85 -3.12 -7.14 10.98
N LEU A 86 -2.69 -7.84 9.94
CA LEU A 86 -3.00 -9.26 9.76
C LEU A 86 -1.72 -10.07 9.56
N PRO A 87 -1.52 -11.18 10.27
CA PRO A 87 -0.32 -11.99 10.13
C PRO A 87 -0.28 -12.67 8.75
N VAL A 88 0.91 -12.76 8.16
CA VAL A 88 1.15 -13.51 6.92
C VAL A 88 2.17 -14.62 7.14
N ASN A 89 2.17 -15.62 6.26
CA ASN A 89 3.16 -16.68 6.29
C ASN A 89 4.31 -16.35 5.34
N THR A 90 5.53 -16.33 5.86
CA THR A 90 6.75 -16.09 5.07
C THR A 90 7.85 -17.08 5.42
N ASP A 91 8.85 -17.21 4.54
CA ASP A 91 10.08 -17.99 4.78
C ASP A 91 11.09 -17.27 5.70
N ARG A 92 10.86 -15.98 6.01
CA ARG A 92 11.82 -15.09 6.69
C ARG A 92 11.40 -14.70 8.12
N GLY A 93 10.26 -15.18 8.60
CA GLY A 93 9.77 -14.97 9.96
C GLY A 93 8.45 -14.19 10.03
N LEU A 94 8.26 -13.46 11.13
CA LEU A 94 6.99 -12.78 11.42
C LEU A 94 6.87 -11.46 10.66
N TYR A 95 5.95 -11.46 9.70
CA TYR A 95 5.54 -10.31 8.91
C TYR A 95 4.02 -10.14 8.97
N TYR A 96 3.56 -8.96 8.58
CA TYR A 96 2.16 -8.57 8.67
C TYR A 96 1.73 -7.86 7.40
N PHE A 97 0.56 -8.22 6.90
CA PHE A 97 -0.16 -7.41 5.94
C PHE A 97 -0.83 -6.24 6.67
N ILE A 98 -0.57 -5.03 6.18
CA ILE A 98 -1.30 -3.83 6.59
C ILE A 98 -2.48 -3.66 5.64
N ASN A 99 -3.69 -3.97 6.11
CA ASN A 99 -4.93 -3.67 5.41
C ASN A 99 -5.39 -2.25 5.77
N VAL A 100 -5.29 -1.30 4.85
CA VAL A 100 -5.79 0.06 5.06
C VAL A 100 -7.30 0.04 4.90
N THR A 101 -8.02 0.26 5.99
CA THR A 101 -9.49 0.28 6.03
C THR A 101 -10.06 1.68 5.82
N ASN A 102 -9.20 2.71 5.92
CA ASN A 102 -9.54 4.10 5.64
C ASN A 102 -9.81 4.34 4.15
N LYS A 103 -11.05 4.10 3.74
CA LYS A 103 -11.56 4.32 2.39
C LYS A 103 -12.34 5.62 2.33
N ILE A 104 -11.89 6.54 1.47
CA ILE A 104 -12.43 7.91 1.35
C ILE A 104 -12.71 8.26 -0.11
N LYS A 105 -13.61 9.22 -0.37
CA LYS A 105 -13.86 9.75 -1.71
C LYS A 105 -12.80 10.79 -2.07
N ALA A 106 -11.60 10.34 -2.42
CA ALA A 106 -10.43 11.19 -2.49
C ALA A 106 -10.22 11.82 -3.87
N ILE A 107 -10.59 11.12 -4.94
CA ILE A 107 -10.38 11.57 -6.32
C ILE A 107 -11.54 12.46 -6.77
N LYS A 108 -11.24 13.67 -7.27
CA LYS A 108 -12.26 14.61 -7.74
C LYS A 108 -12.97 14.08 -8.97
N ASN A 109 -14.30 14.21 -8.98
CA ASN A 109 -15.17 13.90 -10.12
C ASN A 109 -15.06 12.47 -10.68
N ILE A 110 -14.44 11.52 -9.97
CA ILE A 110 -14.29 10.15 -10.46
C ILE A 110 -15.63 9.48 -10.79
N ASP A 111 -16.69 9.82 -10.05
CA ASP A 111 -18.06 9.33 -10.29
C ASP A 111 -18.67 9.84 -11.62
N LYS A 112 -18.08 10.87 -12.23
CA LYS A 112 -18.54 11.49 -13.48
C LYS A 112 -17.67 11.15 -14.68
N MET A 113 -16.51 10.51 -14.45
CA MET A 113 -15.59 10.15 -15.51
C MET A 113 -16.07 8.91 -16.26
N THR A 114 -15.79 8.85 -17.55
CA THR A 114 -15.96 7.62 -18.34
C THR A 114 -14.86 6.61 -18.01
N THR A 115 -15.05 5.36 -18.43
CA THR A 115 -14.03 4.32 -18.29
C THR A 115 -12.73 4.71 -19.00
N GLU A 116 -12.81 5.31 -20.19
CA GLU A 116 -11.64 5.78 -20.94
C GLU A 116 -10.89 6.89 -20.20
N GLU A 117 -11.60 7.86 -19.63
CA GLU A 117 -11.01 8.94 -18.83
C GLU A 117 -10.31 8.40 -17.58
N ILE A 118 -10.93 7.43 -16.89
CA ILE A 118 -10.31 6.75 -15.75
C ILE A 118 -9.04 6.00 -16.18
N MET A 119 -9.10 5.24 -17.29
CA MET A 119 -7.95 4.52 -17.81
C MET A 119 -6.81 5.46 -18.22
N GLU A 120 -7.13 6.60 -18.82
CA GLU A 120 -6.16 7.62 -19.18
C GLU A 120 -5.52 8.23 -17.93
N MET A 121 -6.32 8.60 -16.94
CA MET A 121 -5.84 9.12 -15.64
C MET A 121 -4.86 8.15 -14.97
N VAL A 122 -5.22 6.86 -14.92
CA VAL A 122 -4.39 5.79 -14.36
C VAL A 122 -3.07 5.66 -15.13
N ARG A 123 -3.15 5.57 -16.47
CA ARG A 123 -1.98 5.38 -17.34
C ARG A 123 -1.01 6.56 -17.25
N ASN A 124 -1.55 7.77 -17.23
CA ASN A 124 -0.77 9.01 -17.27
C ASN A 124 -0.40 9.52 -15.88
N LYS A 125 -0.84 8.86 -14.79
CA LYS A 125 -0.52 9.24 -13.41
C LYS A 125 -0.86 10.71 -13.13
N CYS A 126 -2.04 11.14 -13.59
CA CYS A 126 -2.51 12.52 -13.51
C CYS A 126 -3.78 12.65 -12.66
N TYR A 127 -3.82 11.93 -11.55
CA TYR A 127 -4.95 11.94 -10.63
C TYR A 127 -5.07 13.32 -9.97
N THR A 128 -6.30 13.83 -9.89
CA THR A 128 -6.62 15.05 -9.15
C THR A 128 -7.40 14.71 -7.89
N PHE A 129 -6.82 14.98 -6.73
CA PHE A 129 -7.41 14.67 -5.43
C PHE A 129 -8.04 15.90 -4.79
N ASP A 130 -9.06 15.69 -3.95
CA ASP A 130 -9.67 16.74 -3.14
C ASP A 130 -8.80 17.06 -1.92
N LEU A 131 -8.16 18.24 -1.94
CA LEU A 131 -7.26 18.66 -0.87
C LEU A 131 -7.94 18.70 0.51
N GLN A 132 -9.22 19.06 0.60
CA GLN A 132 -9.89 19.13 1.90
C GLN A 132 -10.09 17.74 2.52
N ILE A 133 -10.18 16.71 1.68
CA ILE A 133 -10.35 15.32 2.11
C ILE A 133 -9.00 14.69 2.47
N VAL A 134 -7.97 14.93 1.66
CA VAL A 134 -6.68 14.22 1.79
C VAL A 134 -5.63 14.91 2.64
N LYS A 135 -5.75 16.22 2.94
CA LYS A 135 -4.73 17.02 3.65
C LYS A 135 -4.29 16.43 4.99
N ASP A 136 -5.20 15.78 5.72
CA ASP A 136 -4.96 15.20 7.05
C ASP A 136 -4.81 13.68 7.01
N GLN A 137 -4.60 13.10 5.83
CA GLN A 137 -4.40 11.66 5.65
C GLN A 137 -2.92 11.34 5.43
N GLY A 138 -2.39 10.37 6.15
CA GLY A 138 -1.06 9.79 5.85
C GLY A 138 -1.17 8.75 4.74
N ILE A 139 -2.03 7.75 4.96
CA ILE A 139 -2.31 6.64 4.05
C ILE A 139 -3.82 6.42 3.94
N PHE A 140 -4.32 6.09 2.74
CA PHE A 140 -5.73 5.85 2.48
C PHE A 140 -5.95 5.03 1.20
N ARG A 141 -7.18 4.54 1.03
CA ARG A 141 -7.72 4.02 -0.23
C ARG A 141 -8.76 5.00 -0.78
N ASP A 142 -8.88 5.09 -2.10
CA ASP A 142 -10.02 5.78 -2.71
C ASP A 142 -11.26 4.86 -2.78
N SER A 143 -12.46 5.44 -2.74
CA SER A 143 -13.71 4.70 -2.78
C SER A 143 -13.96 3.91 -4.06
N LYS A 144 -13.38 4.33 -5.19
CA LYS A 144 -13.49 3.71 -6.51
C LYS A 144 -12.19 3.04 -6.94
N MET A 145 -11.06 3.61 -6.57
CA MET A 145 -9.73 3.01 -6.77
C MET A 145 -9.29 2.32 -5.47
N SER A 146 -10.13 1.39 -4.99
CA SER A 146 -10.02 0.82 -3.66
C SER A 146 -8.89 -0.18 -3.52
N ALA A 147 -8.38 -0.76 -4.60
CA ALA A 147 -7.25 -1.69 -4.55
C ALA A 147 -5.93 -0.99 -4.14
N ASN A 148 -5.75 0.28 -4.49
CA ASN A 148 -4.47 0.99 -4.34
C ASN A 148 -4.31 1.66 -2.97
N TYR A 149 -3.06 1.76 -2.51
CA TYR A 149 -2.68 2.64 -1.38
C TYR A 149 -2.13 3.95 -1.88
N PHE A 150 -2.83 5.02 -1.51
CA PHE A 150 -2.40 6.39 -1.71
C PHE A 150 -1.79 6.94 -0.44
N VAL A 151 -0.68 7.65 -0.58
CA VAL A 151 0.05 8.26 0.54
C VAL A 151 0.40 9.71 0.26
N THR A 152 0.48 10.50 1.32
CA THR A 152 0.88 11.92 1.27
C THR A 152 2.33 12.10 1.73
N ASP A 153 2.84 13.32 1.60
CA ASP A 153 4.16 13.69 2.11
C ASP A 153 4.33 13.40 3.61
N SER A 154 3.23 13.43 4.40
CA SER A 154 3.29 13.13 5.84
C SER A 154 3.67 11.67 6.12
N PHE A 155 3.13 10.72 5.34
CA PHE A 155 3.49 9.31 5.41
C PHE A 155 4.95 9.11 5.00
N ILE A 156 5.38 9.73 3.90
CA ILE A 156 6.76 9.61 3.40
C ILE A 156 7.75 10.13 4.45
N ARG A 157 7.46 11.28 5.09
CA ARG A 157 8.27 11.79 6.21
C ARG A 157 8.33 10.81 7.37
N LEU A 158 7.20 10.19 7.75
CA LEU A 158 7.19 9.17 8.82
C LEU A 158 8.09 7.99 8.48
N MET A 159 8.01 7.46 7.25
CA MET A 159 8.86 6.35 6.80
C MET A 159 10.34 6.73 6.79
N ASN A 160 10.67 7.92 6.27
CA ASN A 160 12.05 8.41 6.22
C ASN A 160 12.64 8.65 7.61
N ASN A 161 11.87 9.24 8.53
CA ASN A 161 12.30 9.49 9.91
C ASN A 161 12.60 8.19 10.66
N ASN A 162 11.89 7.11 10.34
CA ASN A 162 12.13 5.77 10.89
C ASN A 162 13.12 4.94 10.04
N ARG A 163 13.70 5.51 8.98
CA ARG A 163 14.69 4.88 8.09
C ARG A 163 14.22 3.54 7.49
N ILE A 164 12.92 3.46 7.16
CA ILE A 164 12.29 2.27 6.60
C ILE A 164 12.88 1.93 5.22
N LYS A 165 13.30 0.68 5.04
CA LYS A 165 13.86 0.13 3.80
C LYS A 165 12.86 -0.72 3.02
N GLY A 166 13.05 -0.79 1.71
CA GLY A 166 12.30 -1.68 0.81
C GLY A 166 11.10 -1.05 0.12
N LEU A 167 10.80 0.23 0.39
CA LEU A 167 9.69 0.96 -0.25
C LEU A 167 10.21 2.14 -1.07
N ARG A 168 9.52 2.40 -2.18
CA ARG A 168 9.64 3.62 -2.99
C ARG A 168 8.26 4.24 -3.20
N TYR A 169 8.24 5.54 -3.48
CA TYR A 169 7.00 6.31 -3.63
C TYR A 169 6.94 6.91 -5.02
N GLU A 170 5.95 6.50 -5.79
CA GLU A 170 5.74 7.00 -7.14
C GLU A 170 4.68 8.09 -7.12
N LYS A 171 5.01 9.29 -7.61
CA LYS A 171 4.02 10.37 -7.73
C LYS A 171 2.97 9.96 -8.76
N ILE A 172 1.71 9.98 -8.34
CA ILE A 172 0.57 9.63 -9.19
C ILE A 172 -0.39 10.81 -9.42
N GLY A 173 -0.15 11.95 -8.78
CA GLY A 173 -1.05 13.09 -8.92
C GLY A 173 -0.80 14.18 -7.91
N HIS A 174 -1.76 15.09 -7.83
CA HIS A 174 -1.76 16.19 -6.87
C HIS A 174 -3.15 16.41 -6.29
N ALA A 175 -3.18 16.98 -5.09
CA ALA A 175 -4.37 17.48 -4.44
C ALA A 175 -4.45 19.00 -4.55
N GLU A 176 -5.65 19.47 -4.85
CA GLU A 176 -6.05 20.88 -5.03
C GLU A 176 -7.45 21.14 -4.47
#